data_AF-A0A919NDE8-F1
#
_entry.id   AF-A0A919NDE8-F1
#
_cell.length_a   1.000
_cell.length_b   1.000
_cell.length_c   1.000
_cell.angle_alpha   90.00
_cell.angle_beta   90.00
_cell.angle_gamma   90.00
#
_symmetry.space_group_name_H-M   'P 1'
#
loop_
_entity.id
_entity.type
_entity.pdbx_description
1 polymer ?
#
loop_
_entity_poly.entity_id
_entity_poly.type
_entity_poly.pdbx_seq_one_letter_code
_entity_poly.pdbx_strand_id
1 'polypeptide(L)'
;MTLAPTRPAGARLTREQATVLARYAGGDSATTIAAATGLGLDVVGQILDELAGNNRDLARKLVHEHTEYVQSVAAAKGGVPAPRPTPGPAPTPAPVAADPIARLLKQAASSGDPRMQKTASRIADLIRQLRADMAEHARLAGLRTEIAQLEERMAELKTQLRTSRTASPAGTDSTSASRTPAAADPGAQFRAAVRTWAQQAGVPCSATGRLSAAVLDAYQAAHPDTNPAGTDTEATR
;
A
#
# COMPACT_ATOMS: atom_id res chain seq x y z
N MET A 1 7.60 23.68 19.07
CA MET A 1 8.51 22.56 18.75
C MET A 1 8.75 21.79 20.04
N THR A 2 7.91 20.80 20.32
CA THR A 2 8.05 19.95 21.52
C THR A 2 8.99 18.81 21.13
N LEU A 3 10.17 18.76 21.75
CA LEU A 3 11.14 17.69 21.53
C LEU A 3 10.47 16.36 21.90
N ALA A 4 10.39 15.43 20.95
CA ALA A 4 9.86 14.10 21.21
C ALA A 4 10.71 13.44 22.31
N PRO A 5 10.10 12.83 23.34
CA PRO A 5 10.85 12.13 24.36
C PRO A 5 11.63 10.99 23.71
N THR A 6 12.96 11.12 23.66
CA THR A 6 13.85 10.09 23.17
C THR A 6 13.84 8.94 24.16
N ARG A 7 13.03 7.91 23.90
CA ARG A 7 13.01 6.69 24.72
C ARG A 7 14.43 6.10 24.78
N PRO A 8 14.94 5.73 25.95
CA PRO A 8 16.24 5.08 26.06
C PRO A 8 16.21 3.75 25.30
N ALA A 9 17.18 3.56 24.41
CA ALA A 9 17.34 2.34 23.63
C ALA A 9 17.41 1.13 24.58
N GLY A 10 16.37 0.30 24.59
CA GLY A 10 16.29 -0.91 25.42
C GLY A 10 15.21 -0.91 26.51
N ALA A 11 14.45 0.17 26.71
CA ALA A 11 13.28 0.12 27.60
C ALA A 11 12.29 -0.94 27.06
N ARG A 12 11.87 -1.89 27.90
CA ARG A 12 10.97 -2.98 27.51
C ARG A 12 9.53 -2.58 27.68
N LEU A 13 8.65 -2.99 26.76
CA LEU A 13 7.22 -2.77 26.92
C LEU A 13 6.68 -3.58 28.10
N THR A 14 5.90 -2.93 28.96
CA THR A 14 5.11 -3.63 29.97
C THR A 14 3.96 -4.41 29.30
N ARG A 15 3.41 -5.42 29.98
CA ARG A 15 2.27 -6.20 29.48
C ARG A 15 1.06 -5.32 29.14
N GLU A 16 0.83 -4.29 29.94
CA GLU A 16 -0.25 -3.32 29.76
C GLU A 16 -0.01 -2.45 28.53
N GLN A 17 1.21 -1.92 28.36
CA GLN A 17 1.60 -1.15 27.16
C GLN A 17 1.46 -1.98 25.88
N ALA A 18 1.89 -3.25 25.90
CA ALA A 18 1.74 -4.16 24.76
C ALA A 18 0.26 -4.41 24.42
N THR A 19 -0.60 -4.52 25.44
CA THR A 19 -2.05 -4.71 25.25
C THR A 19 -2.71 -3.47 24.63
N VAL A 20 -2.35 -2.28 25.11
CA VAL A 20 -2.83 -1.00 24.56
C VAL A 20 -2.41 -0.84 23.10
N LEU A 21 -1.14 -1.09 22.78
CA LEU A 21 -0.63 -0.99 21.41
C LEU A 21 -1.24 -2.02 20.46
N ALA A 22 -1.45 -3.27 20.92
CA ALA A 22 -2.07 -4.30 20.09
C ALA A 22 -3.49 -3.93 19.67
N ARG A 23 -4.29 -3.37 20.58
CA ARG A 23 -5.64 -2.88 20.26
C ARG A 23 -5.62 -1.66 19.35
N TYR A 24 -4.73 -0.71 19.62
CA TYR A 24 -4.57 0.47 18.77
C TYR A 24 -4.15 0.11 17.34
N ALA A 25 -3.22 -0.85 17.21
CA ALA A 25 -2.80 -1.43 15.93
C ALA A 25 -3.94 -2.15 15.19
N GLY A 26 -4.89 -2.72 15.93
CA GLY A 26 -6.13 -3.33 15.44
C GLY A 26 -7.21 -2.33 15.02
N GLY A 27 -7.00 -1.03 15.26
CA GLY A 27 -7.92 0.04 14.84
C GLY A 27 -8.82 0.58 15.95
N ASP A 28 -8.73 0.04 17.17
CA ASP A 28 -9.51 0.52 18.30
C ASP A 28 -9.14 1.98 18.64
N SER A 29 -10.14 2.76 19.03
CA SER A 29 -9.94 4.14 19.50
C SER A 29 -9.43 4.17 20.94
N ALA A 30 -8.79 5.26 21.37
CA ALA A 30 -8.28 5.40 22.74
C ALA A 30 -9.38 5.20 23.81
N THR A 31 -10.61 5.64 23.54
CA THR A 31 -11.77 5.44 24.44
C THR A 31 -12.19 3.98 24.51
N THR A 32 -12.23 3.28 23.38
CA THR A 32 -12.48 1.83 23.32
C THR A 32 -11.42 1.05 24.09
N ILE A 33 -10.15 1.44 23.93
CA ILE A 33 -9.03 0.79 24.63
C ILE A 33 -9.14 1.02 26.13
N ALA A 34 -9.36 2.26 26.58
CA ALA A 34 -9.52 2.62 27.98
C ALA A 34 -10.65 1.82 28.65
N ALA A 35 -11.82 1.77 28.03
CA ALA A 35 -12.96 0.99 28.53
C ALA A 35 -12.63 -0.50 28.67
N ALA A 36 -11.84 -1.04 27.74
CA ALA A 36 -11.60 -2.47 27.66
C ALA A 36 -10.32 -2.93 28.38
N THR A 37 -9.45 -2.02 28.82
CA THR A 37 -8.31 -2.30 29.71
C THR A 37 -8.56 -1.86 31.15
N GLY A 38 -9.58 -1.03 31.39
CA GLY A 38 -9.82 -0.41 32.69
C GLY A 38 -8.85 0.73 33.02
N LEU A 39 -8.03 1.15 32.05
CA LEU A 39 -7.10 2.27 32.21
C LEU A 39 -7.83 3.61 31.99
N GLY A 40 -7.38 4.65 32.68
CA GLY A 40 -7.85 6.01 32.42
C GLY A 40 -7.50 6.48 31.00
N LEU A 41 -8.35 7.30 30.39
CA LEU A 41 -8.15 7.79 29.02
C LEU A 41 -6.83 8.54 28.86
N ASP A 42 -6.44 9.33 29.87
CA ASP A 42 -5.18 10.08 29.88
C ASP A 42 -3.96 9.16 29.86
N VAL A 43 -4.03 8.04 30.60
CA VAL A 43 -2.95 7.04 30.64
C VAL A 43 -2.82 6.34 29.30
N VAL A 44 -3.94 6.01 28.64
CA VAL A 44 -3.93 5.44 27.29
C VAL A 44 -3.36 6.43 26.28
N GLY A 45 -3.76 7.71 26.35
CA GLY A 45 -3.22 8.78 25.51
C GLY A 45 -1.70 8.92 25.67
N GLN A 46 -1.23 8.97 26.91
CA GLN A 46 0.20 9.05 27.22
C GLN A 46 0.97 7.84 26.67
N ILE A 47 0.45 6.62 26.83
CA ILE A 47 1.07 5.40 26.29
C ILE A 47 1.16 5.46 24.76
N LEU A 48 0.12 5.93 24.07
CA LEU A 48 0.10 6.01 22.61
C LEU A 48 1.01 7.12 22.08
N ASP A 49 1.05 8.27 22.75
CA ASP A 49 1.95 9.38 22.40
C ASP A 49 3.41 8.98 22.65
N GLU A 50 3.72 8.39 23.80
CA GLU A 50 5.07 8.03 24.20
C GLU A 50 5.64 6.87 23.37
N LEU A 51 4.83 5.85 23.09
CA LEU A 51 5.33 4.64 22.43
C LEU A 51 5.14 4.66 20.93
N ALA A 52 4.06 5.26 20.42
CA ALA A 52 3.71 5.22 19.02
C ALA A 52 3.76 6.58 18.33
N GLY A 53 3.80 7.70 19.07
CA GLY A 53 3.59 9.03 18.49
C GLY A 53 2.28 9.12 17.71
N ASN A 54 1.24 8.37 18.14
CA ASN A 54 0.00 8.13 17.39
C ASN A 54 0.17 7.52 15.98
N ASN A 55 1.29 6.85 15.71
CA ASN A 55 1.52 6.12 14.45
C ASN A 55 1.15 4.64 14.61
N ARG A 56 0.12 4.20 13.90
CA ARG A 56 -0.38 2.81 13.93
C ARG A 56 0.62 1.79 13.41
N ASP A 57 1.42 2.13 12.41
CA ASP A 57 2.41 1.21 11.85
C ASP A 57 3.59 1.01 12.81
N LEU A 58 3.97 2.06 13.53
CA LEU A 58 4.94 1.95 14.61
C LEU A 58 4.41 1.09 15.77
N ALA A 59 3.13 1.25 16.13
CA ALA A 59 2.47 0.40 17.11
C ALA A 59 2.48 -1.09 16.69
N ARG A 60 2.17 -1.39 15.43
CA ARG A 60 2.24 -2.76 14.87
C ARG A 60 3.65 -3.34 14.98
N LYS A 61 4.66 -2.56 14.60
CA LYS A 61 6.07 -2.99 14.68
C LYS A 61 6.48 -3.32 16.12
N LEU A 62 6.16 -2.45 17.08
CA LEU A 62 6.48 -2.66 18.49
C LEU A 62 5.78 -3.89 19.09
N VAL A 63 4.53 -4.16 18.68
CA VAL A 63 3.80 -5.36 19.12
C VAL A 63 4.44 -6.63 18.55
N HIS A 64 4.89 -6.59 17.28
CA HIS A 64 5.59 -7.71 16.66
C HIS A 64 6.92 -8.00 17.38
N GLU A 65 7.76 -6.98 17.59
CA GLU A 65 9.03 -7.09 18.32
C GLU A 65 8.82 -7.63 19.75
N HIS A 66 7.79 -7.15 20.46
CA HIS A 66 7.46 -7.67 21.79
C HIS A 66 7.03 -9.15 21.76
N THR A 67 6.29 -9.56 20.73
CA THR A 67 5.84 -10.94 20.56
C THR A 67 7.01 -11.89 20.32
N GLU A 68 7.93 -11.52 19.42
CA GLU A 68 9.16 -12.27 19.18
C GLU A 68 10.04 -12.36 20.44
N TYR A 69 10.15 -11.25 21.19
CA TYR A 69 10.86 -11.23 22.46
C TYR A 69 10.27 -12.22 23.47
N VAL A 70 8.94 -12.22 23.67
CA VAL A 70 8.29 -13.14 24.60
C VAL A 70 8.47 -14.61 24.16
N GLN A 71 8.39 -14.89 22.86
CA GLN A 71 8.62 -16.23 22.32
C GLN A 71 10.07 -16.70 22.54
N SER A 72 11.06 -15.85 22.28
CA SER A 72 12.48 -16.18 22.50
C SER A 72 12.81 -16.43 23.98
N VAL A 73 12.23 -15.66 24.91
CA VAL A 73 12.39 -15.88 26.36
C VAL A 73 11.73 -17.18 26.80
N ALA A 74 10.56 -17.50 26.27
CA ALA A 74 9.88 -18.76 26.56
C ALA A 74 10.70 -19.97 26.08
N ALA A 75 11.29 -19.88 24.88
CA ALA A 75 12.18 -20.90 24.34
C ALA A 75 13.46 -21.08 25.18
N ALA A 76 14.06 -19.98 25.64
CA ALA A 76 15.28 -20.01 26.47
C ALA A 76 15.07 -20.61 27.87
N LYS A 77 13.82 -20.61 28.39
CA LYS A 77 13.49 -21.16 29.72
C LYS A 77 13.20 -22.66 29.74
N GLY A 78 13.38 -23.39 28.62
CA GLY A 78 13.20 -24.84 28.58
C GLY A 78 11.78 -25.31 28.93
N GLY A 79 10.79 -24.42 28.81
CA GLY A 79 9.40 -24.75 29.09
C GLY A 79 8.90 -25.76 28.06
N VAL A 80 8.47 -26.93 28.54
CA VAL A 80 7.63 -27.88 27.79
C VAL A 80 6.58 -27.07 27.03
N PRO A 81 6.44 -27.24 25.69
CA PRO A 81 5.52 -26.44 24.90
C PRO A 81 4.13 -26.58 25.52
N ALA A 82 3.60 -25.46 26.05
CA ALA A 82 2.26 -25.42 26.58
C ALA A 82 1.30 -25.91 25.48
N PRO A 83 0.35 -26.80 25.80
CA PRO A 83 -0.59 -27.33 24.81
C PRO A 83 -1.24 -26.16 24.09
N ARG A 84 -1.12 -26.16 22.76
CA ARG A 84 -1.77 -25.19 21.87
C ARG A 84 -3.23 -25.08 22.32
N PRO A 85 -3.72 -23.91 22.76
CA PRO A 85 -5.09 -23.78 23.18
C PRO A 85 -5.97 -24.17 22.00
N THR A 86 -6.77 -25.23 22.17
CA THR A 86 -7.82 -25.58 21.24
C THR A 86 -8.66 -24.33 21.04
N PRO A 87 -8.85 -23.84 19.79
CA PRO A 87 -9.66 -22.67 19.55
C PRO A 87 -11.04 -22.92 20.16
N GLY A 88 -11.36 -22.20 21.25
CA GLY A 88 -12.70 -22.20 21.78
C GLY A 88 -13.66 -21.74 20.68
N PRO A 89 -14.92 -22.22 20.68
CA PRO A 89 -15.89 -21.82 19.68
C PRO A 89 -15.89 -20.30 19.58
N ALA A 90 -15.65 -19.79 18.36
CA ALA A 90 -15.61 -18.36 18.10
C ALA A 90 -16.86 -17.73 18.72
N PRO A 91 -16.72 -16.72 19.59
CA PRO A 91 -17.88 -16.11 20.24
C PRO A 91 -18.83 -15.64 19.14
N THR A 92 -20.07 -16.14 19.17
CA THR A 92 -21.13 -15.66 18.29
C THR A 92 -21.18 -14.14 18.44
N PRO A 93 -20.96 -13.37 17.36
CA PRO A 93 -20.93 -11.91 17.46
C PRO A 93 -22.25 -11.44 18.03
N ALA A 94 -22.18 -10.75 19.17
CA ALA A 94 -23.35 -10.15 19.79
C ALA A 94 -24.02 -9.23 18.76
N PRO A 95 -25.37 -9.20 18.69
CA PRO A 95 -26.09 -8.35 17.76
C PRO A 95 -25.65 -6.90 17.95
N VAL A 96 -25.08 -6.32 16.89
CA VAL A 96 -24.62 -4.93 16.89
C VAL A 96 -25.82 -4.06 17.24
N ALA A 97 -25.75 -3.36 18.38
CA ALA A 97 -26.80 -2.48 18.81
C ALA A 97 -27.09 -1.46 17.70
N ALA A 98 -28.37 -1.30 17.34
CA ALA A 98 -28.79 -0.40 16.28
C ALA A 98 -28.29 1.03 16.54
N ASP A 99 -27.84 1.70 15.48
CA ASP A 99 -27.26 3.05 15.53
C ASP A 99 -28.22 4.03 16.25
N PRO A 100 -27.84 4.53 17.45
CA PRO A 100 -28.72 5.41 18.24
C PRO A 100 -29.03 6.72 17.51
N ILE A 101 -28.12 7.19 16.65
CA ILE A 101 -28.32 8.41 15.85
C ILE A 101 -29.41 8.17 14.79
N ALA A 102 -29.38 7.01 14.13
CA ALA A 102 -30.40 6.65 13.15
C ALA A 102 -31.80 6.59 13.77
N ARG A 103 -31.92 6.11 15.02
CA ARG A 103 -33.20 6.13 15.76
C ARG A 103 -33.68 7.55 16.06
N LEU A 104 -32.79 8.43 16.53
CA LEU A 104 -33.13 9.83 16.83
C LEU A 104 -33.55 10.60 15.57
N LEU A 105 -32.83 10.43 14.46
CA LEU A 105 -33.19 11.06 13.17
C LEU A 105 -34.54 10.57 12.67
N LYS A 106 -34.83 9.27 12.79
CA LYS A 106 -36.14 8.71 12.42
C LYS A 106 -37.26 9.28 13.30
N GLN A 107 -37.06 9.37 14.61
CA GLN A 107 -38.04 9.95 15.53
C GLN A 107 -38.29 11.43 15.24
N ALA A 108 -37.24 12.21 14.97
CA ALA A 108 -37.35 13.63 14.63
C ALA A 108 -38.03 13.84 13.26
N ALA A 109 -37.77 12.98 12.27
CA ALA A 109 -38.43 13.00 10.97
C ALA A 109 -39.93 12.66 11.06
N SER A 110 -40.31 11.76 11.98
CA SER A 110 -41.72 11.43 12.25
C SER A 110 -42.45 12.43 13.16
N SER A 111 -41.78 13.48 13.63
CA SER A 111 -42.42 14.46 14.50
C SER A 111 -43.44 15.32 13.74
N GLY A 112 -44.49 15.79 14.42
CA GLY A 112 -45.46 16.73 13.86
C GLY A 112 -44.96 18.18 13.75
N ASP A 113 -43.74 18.47 14.23
CA ASP A 113 -43.16 19.82 14.20
C ASP A 113 -42.26 20.02 12.96
N PRO A 114 -42.61 20.96 12.03
CA PRO A 114 -41.84 21.19 10.82
C PRO A 114 -40.40 21.68 11.09
N ARG A 115 -40.14 22.35 12.22
CA ARG A 115 -38.77 22.81 12.57
C ARG A 115 -37.88 21.63 12.93
N MET A 116 -38.41 20.66 13.67
CA MET A 116 -37.70 19.45 14.06
C MET A 116 -37.42 18.56 12.83
N GLN A 117 -38.38 18.42 11.91
CA GLN A 117 -38.17 17.72 10.63
C GLN A 117 -37.04 18.37 9.79
N LYS A 118 -37.07 19.70 9.63
CA LYS A 118 -36.03 20.43 8.89
C LYS A 118 -34.65 20.26 9.52
N THR A 119 -34.59 20.29 10.86
CA THR A 119 -33.35 20.09 11.62
C THR A 119 -32.82 18.67 11.43
N ALA A 120 -33.68 17.64 11.50
CA ALA A 120 -33.32 16.25 11.24
C ALA A 120 -32.77 16.05 9.82
N SER A 121 -33.40 16.65 8.81
CA SER A 121 -32.91 16.61 7.42
C SER A 121 -31.51 17.21 7.32
N ARG A 122 -31.30 18.40 7.91
CA ARG A 122 -29.99 19.07 7.89
C ARG A 122 -28.90 18.23 8.57
N ILE A 123 -29.21 17.63 9.72
CA ILE A 123 -28.26 16.74 10.42
C ILE A 123 -27.95 15.50 9.57
N ALA A 124 -28.97 14.89 8.95
CA ALA A 124 -28.77 13.74 8.07
C ALA A 124 -27.86 14.07 6.87
N ASP A 125 -28.02 15.25 6.28
CA ASP A 125 -27.16 15.72 5.20
C ASP A 125 -25.72 15.96 5.66
N LEU A 126 -25.52 16.58 6.83
CA LEU A 126 -24.19 16.77 7.43
C LEU A 126 -23.49 15.44 7.74
N ILE A 127 -24.22 14.44 8.25
CA ILE A 127 -23.67 13.10 8.48
C ILE A 127 -23.27 12.45 7.16
N ARG A 128 -24.07 12.63 6.10
CA ARG A 128 -23.74 12.11 4.76
C ARG A 128 -22.46 12.76 4.22
N GLN A 129 -22.31 14.07 4.39
CA GLN A 129 -21.13 14.82 3.98
C GLN A 129 -19.89 14.33 4.77
N LEU A 130 -19.96 14.24 6.10
CA LEU A 130 -18.85 13.77 6.91
C LEU A 130 -18.40 12.35 6.51
N ARG A 131 -19.35 11.46 6.21
CA ARG A 131 -19.03 10.11 5.71
C ARG A 131 -18.33 10.14 4.36
N ALA A 132 -18.74 11.02 3.45
CA ALA A 132 -18.08 11.20 2.16
C ALA A 132 -16.64 11.74 2.34
N ASP A 133 -16.46 12.75 3.20
CA ASP A 133 -15.15 13.32 3.50
C ASP A 133 -14.20 12.27 4.12
N MET A 134 -14.71 11.45 5.05
CA MET A 134 -13.92 10.34 5.62
C MET A 134 -13.54 9.29 4.59
N ALA A 135 -14.44 8.95 3.66
CA ALA A 135 -14.14 8.03 2.57
C ALA A 135 -13.06 8.60 1.63
N GLU A 136 -13.11 9.90 1.34
CA GLU A 136 -12.09 10.59 0.54
C GLU A 136 -10.74 10.63 1.26
N HIS A 137 -10.72 10.93 2.56
CA HIS A 137 -9.49 10.85 3.36
C HIS A 137 -8.88 9.44 3.38
N ALA A 138 -9.72 8.40 3.49
CA ALA A 138 -9.25 7.02 3.41
C ALA A 138 -8.69 6.68 2.01
N ARG A 139 -9.33 7.17 0.95
CA ARG A 139 -8.83 7.03 -0.43
C ARG A 139 -7.46 7.72 -0.60
N LEU A 140 -7.32 8.96 -0.14
CA LEU A 140 -6.06 9.71 -0.20
C LEU A 140 -4.95 9.02 0.62
N ALA A 141 -5.29 8.44 1.77
CA ALA A 141 -4.34 7.64 2.54
C ALA A 141 -3.87 6.40 1.75
N GLY A 142 -4.79 5.70 1.07
CA GLY A 142 -4.46 4.59 0.17
C GLY A 142 -3.50 5.00 -0.96
N LEU A 143 -3.81 6.09 -1.66
CA LEU A 143 -2.95 6.63 -2.73
C LEU A 143 -1.56 7.00 -2.23
N ARG A 144 -1.43 7.58 -1.02
CA ARG A 144 -0.13 7.87 -0.42
C ARG A 144 0.68 6.62 -0.14
N THR A 145 0.04 5.54 0.32
CA THR A 145 0.74 4.26 0.52
C THR A 145 1.18 3.64 -0.80
N GLU A 146 0.38 3.78 -1.86
CA GLU A 146 0.74 3.32 -3.20
C GLU A 146 1.93 4.09 -3.78
N ILE A 147 1.94 5.43 -3.64
CA ILE A 147 3.08 6.27 -4.06
C ILE A 147 4.36 5.81 -3.34
N ALA A 148 4.31 5.60 -2.02
CA ALA A 148 5.47 5.13 -1.27
C ALA A 148 5.98 3.76 -1.77
N GLN A 149 5.09 2.83 -2.09
CA GLN A 149 5.46 1.52 -2.65
C GLN A 149 6.07 1.64 -4.05
N LEU A 150 5.56 2.54 -4.89
CA LEU A 150 6.11 2.80 -6.21
C LEU A 150 7.51 3.42 -6.12
N GLU A 151 7.73 4.35 -5.20
CA GLU A 151 9.06 4.93 -4.94
C GLU A 151 10.07 3.87 -4.48
N GLU A 152 9.66 2.96 -3.59
CA GLU A 152 10.49 1.83 -3.16
C GLU A 152 10.84 0.90 -4.33
N ARG A 153 9.85 0.53 -5.16
CA ARG A 153 10.09 -0.27 -6.37
C ARG A 153 11.03 0.42 -7.36
N MET A 154 10.91 1.74 -7.54
CA MET A 154 11.83 2.50 -8.39
C MET A 154 13.25 2.53 -7.82
N ALA A 155 13.40 2.63 -6.50
CA ALA A 155 14.71 2.56 -5.86
C ALA A 155 15.36 1.19 -6.07
N GLU A 156 14.59 0.12 -5.91
CA GLU A 156 15.04 -1.26 -6.13
C GLU A 156 15.39 -1.54 -7.60
N LEU A 157 14.61 -1.06 -8.56
CA LEU A 157 14.96 -1.20 -9.98
C LEU A 157 16.25 -0.43 -10.32
N LYS A 158 16.46 0.75 -9.71
CA LYS A 158 17.70 1.53 -9.90
C LYS A 158 18.92 0.81 -9.32
N THR A 159 18.80 0.14 -8.17
CA THR A 159 19.90 -0.65 -7.61
C THR A 159 20.19 -1.86 -8.49
N GLN A 160 19.16 -2.57 -8.98
CA GLN A 160 19.32 -3.68 -9.92
C GLN A 160 20.02 -3.27 -11.23
N LEU A 161 19.66 -2.13 -11.81
CA LEU A 161 20.34 -1.58 -13.00
C LEU A 161 21.81 -1.24 -12.73
N ARG A 162 22.15 -0.71 -11.55
CA ARG A 162 23.55 -0.47 -11.17
C ARG A 162 24.32 -1.77 -11.03
N THR A 163 23.75 -2.74 -10.32
CA THR A 163 24.38 -4.05 -10.10
C THR A 163 24.62 -4.79 -11.40
N SER A 164 23.64 -4.83 -12.31
CA SER A 164 23.80 -5.44 -13.64
C SER A 164 24.83 -4.72 -14.51
N ARG A 165 24.91 -3.38 -14.44
CA ARG A 165 25.95 -2.61 -15.12
C ARG A 165 27.34 -2.89 -14.57
N THR A 166 27.51 -3.06 -13.26
CA THR A 166 28.81 -3.38 -12.64
C THR A 166 29.19 -4.84 -12.76
N ALA A 167 28.21 -5.75 -12.85
CA ALA A 167 28.41 -7.18 -13.03
C ALA A 167 28.65 -7.57 -14.50
N SER A 168 28.72 -6.60 -15.42
CA SER A 168 29.24 -6.81 -16.77
C SER A 168 30.77 -6.62 -16.73
N PRO A 169 31.57 -7.70 -16.59
CA PRO A 169 33.01 -7.56 -16.48
C PRO A 169 33.57 -6.98 -17.77
N ALA A 170 34.26 -5.86 -17.65
CA ALA A 170 35.16 -5.38 -18.68
C ALA A 170 36.29 -6.42 -18.86
N GLY A 171 36.43 -6.94 -20.08
CA GLY A 171 37.62 -7.68 -20.48
C GLY A 171 37.52 -9.20 -20.31
N THR A 172 36.94 -9.87 -21.31
CA THR A 172 37.63 -11.04 -21.84
C THR A 172 38.32 -10.60 -23.12
N ASP A 173 39.64 -10.43 -23.04
CA ASP A 173 40.50 -10.48 -24.22
C ASP A 173 40.24 -11.80 -24.94
N SER A 174 39.55 -11.72 -26.08
CA SER A 174 39.38 -12.85 -26.99
C SER A 174 39.86 -12.42 -28.38
N THR A 175 41.18 -12.37 -28.51
CA THR A 175 41.85 -12.70 -29.77
C THR A 175 41.71 -14.20 -30.00
N SER A 176 40.66 -14.63 -30.70
CA SER A 176 40.74 -15.80 -31.59
C SER A 176 39.50 -15.90 -32.47
N ALA A 177 39.75 -16.08 -33.76
CA ALA A 177 38.76 -16.09 -34.82
C ALA A 177 37.71 -17.20 -34.63
N SER A 178 36.47 -16.80 -34.37
CA SER A 178 35.28 -17.56 -34.74
C SER A 178 34.14 -16.58 -34.98
N ARG A 179 33.54 -16.62 -36.17
CA ARG A 179 32.40 -15.77 -36.55
C ARG A 179 31.19 -16.16 -35.72
N THR A 180 31.04 -15.52 -34.56
CA THR A 180 29.81 -15.54 -33.77
C THR A 180 28.83 -14.53 -34.37
N PRO A 181 27.54 -14.89 -34.57
CA PRO A 181 26.57 -14.02 -35.22
C PRO A 181 26.36 -12.76 -34.37
N ALA A 182 26.54 -11.59 -34.98
CA ALA A 182 26.36 -10.30 -34.35
C ALA A 182 25.00 -10.24 -33.65
N ALA A 183 25.00 -9.91 -32.35
CA ALA A 183 23.79 -9.63 -31.61
C ALA A 183 22.95 -8.64 -32.43
N ALA A 184 21.76 -9.10 -32.85
CA ALA A 184 20.94 -8.36 -33.78
C ALA A 184 20.65 -6.98 -33.18
N ASP A 185 21.08 -5.93 -33.90
CA ASP A 185 20.70 -4.55 -33.63
C ASP A 185 19.18 -4.53 -33.31
N PRO A 186 18.74 -4.01 -32.16
CA PRO A 186 17.32 -3.94 -31.82
C PRO A 186 16.48 -3.26 -32.91
N GLY A 187 17.10 -2.34 -33.67
CA GLY A 187 16.48 -1.77 -34.87
C GLY A 187 16.23 -2.79 -35.98
N ALA A 188 17.08 -3.81 -36.14
CA ALA A 188 16.91 -4.87 -37.13
C ALA A 188 15.72 -5.78 -36.79
N GLN A 189 15.53 -6.10 -35.51
CA GLN A 189 14.38 -6.89 -35.04
C GLN A 189 13.07 -6.12 -35.24
N PHE A 190 13.02 -4.84 -34.86
CA PHE A 190 11.86 -3.99 -35.12
C PHE A 190 11.53 -3.92 -36.61
N ARG A 191 12.55 -3.68 -37.46
CA ARG A 191 12.36 -3.66 -38.92
C ARG A 191 11.86 -5.00 -39.46
N ALA A 192 12.28 -6.13 -38.90
CA ALA A 192 11.78 -7.45 -39.29
C ALA A 192 10.31 -7.63 -38.91
N ALA A 193 9.92 -7.24 -37.69
CA ALA A 193 8.54 -7.31 -37.22
C ALA A 193 7.59 -6.47 -38.08
N VAL A 194 7.98 -5.22 -38.39
CA VAL A 194 7.18 -4.33 -39.26
C VAL A 194 7.02 -4.90 -40.67
N ARG A 195 8.05 -5.57 -41.23
CA ARG A 195 7.93 -6.24 -42.54
C ARG A 195 6.98 -7.44 -42.51
N THR A 196 7.06 -8.27 -41.48
CA THR A 196 6.16 -9.41 -41.31
C THR A 196 4.70 -8.93 -41.25
N TRP A 197 4.45 -7.86 -40.48
CA TRP A 197 3.14 -7.23 -40.43
C TRP A 197 2.71 -6.67 -41.80
N ALA A 198 3.59 -5.93 -42.49
CA ALA A 198 3.26 -5.32 -43.78
C ALA A 198 2.89 -6.37 -44.85
N GLN A 199 3.59 -7.51 -44.86
CA GLN A 199 3.27 -8.65 -45.74
C GLN A 199 1.90 -9.25 -45.43
N GLN A 200 1.53 -9.39 -44.15
CA GLN A 200 0.23 -9.89 -43.73
C GLN A 200 -0.91 -8.90 -44.03
N ALA A 201 -0.64 -7.60 -43.92
CA ALA A 201 -1.60 -6.53 -44.19
C ALA A 201 -1.72 -6.17 -45.69
N GLY A 202 -0.93 -6.80 -46.57
CA GLY A 202 -0.92 -6.51 -48.01
C GLY A 202 -0.31 -5.14 -48.36
N VAL A 203 0.47 -4.54 -47.46
CA VAL A 203 1.13 -3.24 -47.69
C VAL A 203 2.45 -3.48 -48.45
N PRO A 204 2.68 -2.80 -49.60
CA PRO A 204 3.91 -2.98 -50.37
C PRO A 204 5.15 -2.60 -49.55
N CYS A 205 6.03 -3.56 -49.26
CA CYS A 205 7.27 -3.33 -48.51
C CYS A 205 8.48 -3.97 -49.20
N SER A 206 9.65 -3.30 -49.12
CA SER A 206 10.92 -3.88 -49.59
C SER A 206 11.37 -5.03 -48.71
N ALA A 207 11.83 -6.14 -49.31
CA ALA A 207 12.33 -7.32 -48.61
C ALA A 207 13.59 -7.02 -47.78
N THR A 208 14.39 -6.05 -48.19
CA THR A 208 15.66 -5.68 -47.53
C THR A 208 15.82 -4.16 -47.43
N GLY A 209 16.72 -3.70 -46.55
CA GLY A 209 17.08 -2.27 -46.42
C GLY A 209 16.20 -1.47 -45.45
N ARG A 210 16.17 -0.14 -45.62
CA ARG A 210 15.35 0.76 -44.78
C ARG A 210 13.86 0.64 -45.13
N LEU A 211 12.99 0.77 -44.12
CA LEU A 211 11.54 0.83 -44.33
C LEU A 211 11.17 2.18 -44.93
N SER A 212 10.22 2.20 -45.87
CA SER A 212 9.67 3.45 -46.39
C SER A 212 8.82 4.13 -45.30
N ALA A 213 8.75 5.46 -45.35
CA ALA A 213 7.92 6.24 -44.42
C ALA A 213 6.45 5.78 -44.45
N ALA A 214 5.90 5.53 -45.65
CA ALA A 214 4.53 5.04 -45.81
C ALA A 214 4.24 3.71 -45.07
N VAL A 215 5.21 2.79 -45.00
CA VAL A 215 5.05 1.52 -44.26
C VAL A 215 5.10 1.76 -42.75
N LEU A 216 5.94 2.70 -42.30
CA LEU A 216 6.02 3.07 -40.88
C LEU A 216 4.75 3.81 -40.42
N ASP A 217 4.23 4.72 -41.23
CA ASP A 217 2.99 5.45 -40.92
C ASP A 217 1.79 4.49 -40.86
N ALA A 218 1.69 3.56 -41.81
CA ALA A 218 0.66 2.52 -41.81
C ALA A 218 0.77 1.61 -40.57
N TYR A 219 1.99 1.25 -40.17
CA TYR A 219 2.25 0.45 -38.99
C TYR A 219 1.84 1.19 -37.69
N GLN A 220 2.17 2.49 -37.59
CA GLN A 220 1.79 3.33 -36.46
C GLN A 220 0.28 3.54 -36.36
N ALA A 221 -0.40 3.78 -37.49
CA ALA A 221 -1.86 3.90 -37.53
C ALA A 221 -2.57 2.63 -37.07
N ALA A 222 -1.99 1.45 -37.36
CA ALA A 222 -2.51 0.17 -36.90
C ALA A 222 -2.13 -0.19 -35.45
N HIS A 223 -1.11 0.44 -34.88
CA HIS A 223 -0.60 0.20 -33.53
C HIS A 223 -0.39 1.51 -32.75
N PRO A 224 -1.48 2.24 -32.41
CA PRO A 224 -1.38 3.54 -31.75
C PRO A 224 -0.68 3.48 -30.39
N ASP A 225 -0.74 2.33 -29.70
CA ASP A 225 -0.14 2.16 -28.37
C ASP A 225 1.37 1.83 -28.40
N THR A 226 1.94 1.58 -29.58
CA THR A 226 3.34 1.10 -29.71
C THR A 226 4.29 2.20 -30.18
N ASN A 227 4.05 3.46 -29.82
CA ASN A 227 4.96 4.55 -30.18
C ASN A 227 6.32 4.37 -29.47
N PRO A 228 7.39 3.98 -30.19
CA PRO A 228 8.69 3.71 -29.56
C PRO A 228 9.40 5.00 -29.10
N ALA A 229 8.85 6.18 -29.45
CA ALA A 229 9.31 7.48 -28.98
C ALA A 229 8.52 8.00 -27.76
N GLY A 230 7.50 7.27 -27.30
CA GLY A 230 6.77 7.57 -26.09
C GLY A 230 7.53 7.12 -24.86
N THR A 231 8.53 7.88 -24.41
CA THR A 231 8.74 7.98 -22.97
C THR A 231 7.46 8.55 -22.38
N ASP A 232 6.66 7.69 -21.77
CA ASP A 232 5.41 7.99 -21.08
C ASP A 232 5.52 9.32 -20.31
N THR A 233 5.03 10.39 -20.94
CA THR A 233 4.90 11.72 -20.33
C THR A 233 3.48 12.20 -20.59
N GLU A 234 2.50 11.41 -20.18
CA GLU A 234 1.10 11.81 -20.05
C GLU A 234 0.43 10.78 -19.13
N ALA A 235 -0.43 11.10 -18.19
CA ALA A 235 -0.82 12.31 -17.49
C ALA A 235 -1.82 11.83 -16.43
N THR A 236 -1.84 12.47 -15.27
CA THR A 236 -3.08 12.48 -14.48
C THR A 236 -3.52 13.92 -14.37
N ARG A 237 -4.54 14.25 -15.16
CA ARG A 237 -5.38 15.42 -15.04
C ARG A 237 -6.67 15.00 -14.34
#